data_AF-B9TPY9-F1
#
_entry.id   AF-B9TPY9-F1
#
_cell.length_a   1.000
_cell.length_b   1.000
_cell.length_c   1.000
_cell.angle_alpha   90.00
_cell.angle_beta   90.00
_cell.angle_gamma   90.00
#
_symmetry.space_group_name_H-M   'P 1'
#
loop_
_entity.id
_entity.type
_entity.pdbx_description
1 polymer ?
#
loop_
_entity_poly.entity_id
_entity_poly.type
_entity_poly.pdbx_seq_one_letter_code
_entity_poly.pdbx_strand_id
1 'polypeptide(L)'
;MLVAQQYDAAAEGYQQVLQAAPNNRAASDGLQKVQLARQHAAQIAQVKTAMMAEDWAGAEFGLRSILAEQPAHAEARQLFEQLEQQKNERSSVVRPLQSALKKKVTLELKNTPIKNAFEYLGKAGGLNFSFDQELNEGIRVNVLLRDTPIEQALDVILTSHQL
;
A
#
# COMPACT_ATOMS: atom_id res chain seq x y z
N MET A 1 19.57 5.30 23.50
CA MET A 1 19.94 5.48 24.92
C MET A 1 19.56 6.85 25.46
N LEU A 2 19.83 7.96 24.74
CA LEU A 2 19.52 9.33 25.19
C LEU A 2 18.04 9.57 25.59
N VAL A 3 17.09 9.07 24.79
CA VAL A 3 15.65 9.31 25.02
C VAL A 3 15.14 8.59 26.28
N ALA A 4 15.60 7.37 26.55
CA ALA A 4 15.23 6.64 27.77
C ALA A 4 15.73 7.35 29.04
N GLN A 5 16.98 7.84 28.99
CA GLN A 5 17.60 8.58 30.09
C GLN A 5 16.89 9.93 30.37
N GLN A 6 16.31 10.56 29.35
CA GLN A 6 15.50 11.77 29.50
C GLN A 6 14.16 11.50 30.21
N TYR A 7 13.52 10.36 29.94
CA TYR A 7 12.29 9.99 30.64
C TYR A 7 12.54 9.65 32.10
N ASP A 8 13.64 8.95 32.40
CA ASP A 8 14.00 8.61 33.78
C ASP A 8 14.28 9.90 34.59
N ALA A 9 15.05 10.84 34.05
CA ALA A 9 15.32 12.12 34.69
C ALA A 9 14.04 12.97 34.89
N ALA A 10 13.13 12.97 33.91
CA ALA A 10 11.85 13.69 34.03
C ALA A 10 10.93 13.06 35.10
N ALA A 11 10.87 11.73 35.17
CA ALA A 11 10.10 11.00 36.17
C ALA A 11 10.61 11.29 37.58
N GLU A 12 11.93 11.23 37.80
CA GLU A 12 12.56 11.56 39.07
C GLU A 12 12.24 12.99 39.53
N GLY A 13 12.30 13.97 38.61
CA GLY A 13 11.94 15.36 38.91
C GLY A 13 10.50 15.50 39.39
N TYR A 14 9.54 14.88 38.71
CA TYR A 14 8.13 14.92 39.14
C TYR A 14 7.90 14.16 40.46
N GLN A 15 8.60 13.05 40.68
CA GLN A 15 8.52 12.30 41.94
C GLN A 15 9.05 13.11 43.13
N GLN A 16 10.15 13.85 42.97
CA GLN A 16 10.68 14.75 44.00
C GLN A 16 9.66 15.84 44.37
N VAL A 17 8.99 16.42 43.38
CA VAL A 17 7.92 17.41 43.63
C VAL A 17 6.75 16.78 44.39
N LEU A 18 6.37 15.54 44.07
CA LEU A 18 5.30 14.82 44.78
C LEU A 18 5.68 14.41 46.20
N GLN A 19 6.96 14.16 46.48
CA GLN A 19 7.45 13.92 47.84
C GLN A 19 7.29 15.17 48.73
N ALA A 20 7.54 16.36 48.17
CA ALA A 20 7.38 17.63 48.89
C ALA A 20 5.93 18.13 48.90
N ALA A 21 5.16 17.86 47.85
CA ALA A 21 3.78 18.29 47.67
C ALA A 21 2.91 17.16 47.07
N PRO A 22 2.40 16.23 47.91
CA PRO A 22 1.68 15.03 47.44
C PRO A 22 0.42 15.33 46.61
N ASN A 23 -0.20 16.49 46.83
CA ASN A 23 -1.43 16.91 46.14
C ASN A 23 -1.16 17.78 44.89
N ASN A 24 0.10 17.88 44.44
CA ASN A 24 0.45 18.67 43.26
C ASN A 24 -0.02 17.97 41.97
N ARG A 25 -1.16 18.42 41.43
CA ARG A 25 -1.74 17.89 40.19
C ARG A 25 -0.80 18.00 38.99
N ALA A 26 -0.08 19.11 38.83
CA ALA A 26 0.82 19.30 37.70
C ALA A 26 1.96 18.26 37.70
N ALA A 27 2.48 17.91 38.88
CA ALA A 27 3.51 16.89 39.01
C ALA A 27 2.96 15.47 38.76
N SER A 28 1.76 15.16 39.26
CA SER A 28 1.08 13.89 38.96
C SER A 28 0.80 13.73 37.47
N ASP A 29 0.24 14.75 36.81
CA ASP A 29 -0.07 14.74 35.38
C ASP A 29 1.21 14.63 34.54
N GLY A 30 2.28 15.33 34.96
CA GLY A 30 3.60 15.25 34.35
C GLY A 30 4.17 13.82 34.39
N LEU A 31 4.09 13.16 35.55
CA LEU A 31 4.54 11.79 35.72
C LEU A 31 3.76 10.82 34.83
N GLN A 32 2.43 10.97 34.73
CA GLN A 32 1.61 10.16 33.82
C GLN A 32 1.99 10.36 32.35
N LYS A 33 2.24 11.60 31.92
CA LYS A 33 2.69 11.91 30.55
C LYS A 33 4.04 11.28 30.24
N VAL A 34 4.99 11.30 31.18
CA VAL A 34 6.30 10.65 31.02
C VAL A 34 6.14 9.14 30.89
N GLN A 35 5.26 8.54 31.69
CA GLN A 35 5.00 7.10 31.62
C GLN A 35 4.40 6.67 30.28
N LEU A 36 3.40 7.40 29.78
CA LEU A 36 2.80 7.19 28.45
C LEU A 36 3.85 7.34 27.34
N ALA A 37 4.66 8.40 27.37
CA ALA A 37 5.70 8.62 26.38
C ALA A 37 6.74 7.47 26.37
N ARG A 38 7.10 6.94 27.54
CA ARG A 38 8.00 5.78 27.66
C ARG A 38 7.38 4.52 27.07
N GLN A 39 6.09 4.27 27.31
CA GLN A 39 5.37 3.12 26.77
C GLN A 39 5.30 3.17 25.24
N HIS A 40 4.90 4.32 24.66
CA HIS A 40 4.87 4.49 23.22
C HIS A 40 6.26 4.34 22.59
N ALA A 41 7.31 4.90 23.21
CA ALA A 41 8.68 4.73 22.73
C ALA A 41 9.13 3.26 22.70
N ALA A 42 8.73 2.46 23.70
CA ALA A 42 9.02 1.03 23.73
C ALA A 42 8.25 0.26 22.64
N GLN A 43 6.98 0.58 22.43
CA GLN A 43 6.17 -0.01 21.36
C GLN A 43 6.72 0.34 19.97
N ILE A 44 7.16 1.59 19.75
CA ILE A 44 7.83 1.99 18.51
C ILE A 44 9.13 1.21 18.29
N ALA A 45 9.93 0.98 19.33
CA ALA A 45 11.14 0.17 19.22
C ALA A 45 10.83 -1.29 18.82
N GLN A 46 9.75 -1.86 19.36
CA GLN A 46 9.27 -3.18 18.97
C GLN A 46 8.81 -3.21 17.51
N VAL A 47 8.03 -2.21 17.07
CA VAL A 47 7.62 -2.06 15.67
C VAL A 47 8.84 -2.00 14.75
N LYS A 48 9.83 -1.16 15.05
CA LYS A 48 11.05 -1.06 14.23
C LYS A 48 11.80 -2.39 14.17
N THR A 49 11.84 -3.13 15.28
CA THR A 49 12.44 -4.46 15.32
C THR A 49 11.67 -5.46 14.44
N ALA A 50 10.33 -5.44 14.49
CA ALA A 50 9.49 -6.26 13.62
C ALA A 50 9.69 -5.92 12.14
N MET A 51 9.75 -4.62 11.79
CA MET A 51 10.05 -4.18 10.42
C MET A 51 11.43 -4.66 9.95
N MET A 52 12.46 -4.59 10.79
CA MET A 52 13.80 -5.10 10.48
C MET A 52 13.83 -6.62 10.30
N ALA A 53 12.98 -7.35 11.03
CA ALA A 53 12.79 -8.79 10.89
C ALA A 53 11.83 -9.18 9.75
N GLU A 54 11.35 -8.20 8.96
CA GLU A 54 10.33 -8.36 7.92
C GLU A 54 9.00 -8.96 8.41
N ASP A 55 8.71 -8.85 9.71
CA ASP A 55 7.41 -9.15 10.29
C ASP A 55 6.45 -7.97 10.11
N TRP A 56 5.96 -7.80 8.88
CA TRP A 56 5.05 -6.71 8.51
C TRP A 56 3.72 -6.78 9.25
N ALA A 57 3.23 -7.98 9.56
CA ALA A 57 1.98 -8.16 10.26
C ALA A 57 2.12 -7.71 11.73
N GLY A 58 3.20 -8.10 12.40
CA GLY A 58 3.52 -7.63 13.75
C GLY A 58 3.75 -6.12 13.82
N ALA A 59 4.48 -5.56 12.85
CA ALA A 59 4.69 -4.12 12.74
C ALA A 59 3.37 -3.34 12.53
N GLU A 60 2.51 -3.80 11.63
CA GLU A 60 1.21 -3.18 11.36
C GLU A 60 0.30 -3.20 12.61
N PHE A 61 0.25 -4.35 13.30
CA PHE A 61 -0.51 -4.48 14.54
C PHE A 61 -0.03 -3.49 15.61
N GLY A 62 1.29 -3.42 15.85
CA GLY A 62 1.88 -2.51 16.82
C GLY A 62 1.58 -1.04 16.51
N LEU A 63 1.69 -0.64 15.25
CA LEU A 63 1.37 0.72 14.81
C LEU A 63 -0.11 1.07 14.97
N ARG A 64 -1.01 0.14 14.64
CA ARG A 64 -2.45 0.35 14.83
C ARG A 64 -2.82 0.50 16.31
N SER A 65 -2.16 -0.23 17.22
CA SER A 65 -2.37 -0.07 18.67
C SER A 65 -1.97 1.34 19.12
N ILE A 66 -0.77 1.80 18.74
CA ILE A 66 -0.28 3.15 19.10
C ILE A 66 -1.22 4.23 18.55
N LEU A 67 -1.65 4.10 17.29
CA LEU A 67 -2.53 5.07 16.64
C LEU A 67 -3.98 5.05 17.16
N ALA A 68 -4.44 3.92 17.71
CA ALA A 68 -5.73 3.85 18.38
C ALA A 68 -5.73 4.62 19.71
N GLU A 69 -4.63 4.54 20.46
CA GLU A 69 -4.45 5.25 21.73
C GLU A 69 -4.12 6.73 21.53
N GLN A 70 -3.25 7.04 20.57
CA GLN A 70 -2.85 8.39 20.24
C GLN A 70 -2.87 8.62 18.71
N PRO A 71 -4.04 8.99 18.15
CA PRO A 71 -4.18 9.19 16.71
C PRO A 71 -3.19 10.21 16.15
N ALA A 72 -2.76 11.20 16.94
CA ALA A 72 -1.83 12.26 16.53
C ALA A 72 -0.34 11.92 16.72
N HIS A 73 0.03 10.67 17.04
CA HIS A 73 1.42 10.28 17.24
C HIS A 73 2.21 10.35 15.94
N ALA A 74 3.05 11.38 15.78
CA ALA A 74 3.73 11.70 14.52
C ALA A 74 4.58 10.54 13.99
N GLU A 75 5.43 9.96 14.82
CA GLU A 75 6.34 8.87 14.40
C GLU A 75 5.57 7.59 13.97
N ALA A 76 4.53 7.21 14.72
CA ALA A 76 3.69 6.06 14.38
C ALA A 76 2.98 6.26 13.03
N ARG A 77 2.50 7.48 12.72
CA ARG A 77 1.91 7.78 11.41
C ARG A 77 2.93 7.64 10.29
N GLN A 78 4.13 8.19 10.46
CA GLN A 78 5.19 8.11 9.46
C GLN A 78 5.60 6.66 9.18
N LEU A 79 5.76 5.84 10.24
CA LEU A 79 6.07 4.42 10.09
C LEU A 79 4.92 3.63 9.44
N PHE A 80 3.67 3.98 9.74
CA PHE A 80 2.50 3.36 9.11
C PHE A 80 2.43 3.67 7.61
N GLU A 81 2.69 4.93 7.24
CA GLU A 81 2.78 5.33 5.83
C GLU A 81 3.91 4.60 5.10
N GLN A 82 5.09 4.46 5.72
CA GLN A 82 6.20 3.68 5.15
C GLN A 82 5.85 2.21 4.96
N LEU A 83 5.18 1.59 5.94
CA LEU A 83 4.74 0.20 5.87
C LEU A 83 3.73 -0.02 4.73
N GLU A 84 2.75 0.88 4.59
CA GLU A 84 1.78 0.82 3.49
C GLU A 84 2.42 1.09 2.13
N GLN A 85 3.40 1.99 2.04
CA GLN A 85 4.19 2.19 0.82
C GLN A 85 4.95 0.92 0.44
N GLN A 86 5.63 0.27 1.39
CA GLN A 86 6.38 -0.96 1.12
C GLN A 86 5.47 -2.13 0.74
N LYS A 87 4.28 -2.21 1.33
CA LYS A 87 3.22 -3.17 0.94
C LYS A 87 2.68 -2.88 -0.45
N ASN A 88 2.52 -1.60 -0.80
CA ASN A 88 2.17 -1.17 -2.15
C ASN A 88 3.29 -1.39 -3.15
N GLU A 89 4.56 -1.26 -2.79
CA GLU A 89 5.70 -1.57 -3.66
C GLU A 89 5.85 -3.07 -3.89
N ARG A 90 5.64 -3.88 -2.85
CA ARG A 90 5.58 -5.34 -2.93
C ARG A 90 4.38 -5.81 -3.74
N SER A 91 3.24 -5.12 -3.67
CA SER A 91 2.08 -5.35 -4.55
C SER A 91 2.22 -4.69 -5.94
N SER A 92 3.11 -3.70 -6.05
CA SER A 92 3.58 -3.02 -7.27
C SER A 92 4.84 -3.68 -7.86
N VAL A 93 5.15 -4.91 -7.44
CA VAL A 93 5.56 -5.93 -8.42
C VAL A 93 4.38 -6.03 -9.38
N VAL A 94 4.42 -5.15 -10.37
CA VAL A 94 3.35 -4.79 -11.29
C VAL A 94 2.55 -6.05 -11.60
N ARG A 95 1.27 -6.07 -11.21
CA ARG A 95 0.32 -7.09 -11.67
C ARG A 95 0.65 -7.34 -13.13
N PRO A 96 1.16 -8.52 -13.56
CA PRO A 96 1.73 -8.71 -14.88
C PRO A 96 0.82 -8.20 -16.00
N LEU A 97 -0.49 -8.28 -15.75
CA LEU A 97 -1.58 -7.73 -16.56
C LEU A 97 -1.48 -6.22 -16.80
N GLN A 98 -1.25 -5.39 -15.78
CA GLN A 98 -1.16 -3.92 -15.92
C GLN A 98 0.10 -3.48 -16.70
N SER A 99 1.19 -4.26 -16.65
CA SER A 99 2.38 -4.02 -17.48
C SER A 99 2.14 -4.45 -18.93
N ALA A 100 1.51 -5.61 -19.12
CA ALA A 100 1.20 -6.17 -20.44
C ALA A 100 0.25 -5.27 -21.24
N LEU A 101 -0.78 -4.70 -20.62
CA LEU A 101 -1.75 -3.81 -21.28
C LEU A 101 -1.14 -2.48 -21.77
N LYS A 102 -0.03 -2.03 -21.17
CA LYS A 102 0.68 -0.81 -21.58
C LYS A 102 1.63 -1.03 -22.75
N LYS A 103 1.91 -2.29 -23.13
CA LYS A 103 2.75 -2.59 -24.30
C LYS A 103 2.07 -2.02 -25.54
N LYS A 104 2.87 -1.42 -26.41
CA LYS A 104 2.38 -0.83 -27.66
C LYS A 104 2.45 -1.87 -28.77
N VAL A 105 1.45 -1.83 -29.65
CA VAL A 105 1.32 -2.76 -30.75
C VAL A 105 1.03 -2.03 -32.06
N THR A 106 1.47 -2.63 -33.16
CA THR A 106 1.15 -2.18 -34.52
C THR A 106 0.55 -3.37 -35.26
N LEU A 107 -0.73 -3.30 -35.59
CA LEU A 107 -1.48 -4.38 -36.23
C LEU A 107 -2.40 -3.80 -37.31
N GLU A 108 -2.55 -4.57 -38.38
CA GLU A 108 -3.54 -4.32 -39.42
C GLU A 108 -4.44 -5.54 -39.51
N LEU A 109 -5.67 -5.39 -39.05
CA LEU A 109 -6.69 -6.42 -39.10
C LEU A 109 -7.69 -6.06 -40.20
N LYS A 110 -7.90 -6.98 -41.12
CA LYS A 110 -8.90 -6.88 -42.19
C LYS A 110 -9.75 -8.14 -42.18
N ASN A 111 -11.05 -7.95 -42.05
CA ASN A 111 -12.06 -9.00 -42.06
C ASN A 111 -11.73 -10.16 -41.12
N THR A 112 -11.14 -9.85 -39.97
CA THR A 112 -10.53 -10.82 -39.05
C THR A 112 -11.54 -11.26 -38.00
N PRO A 113 -11.72 -12.58 -37.73
CA PRO A 113 -12.57 -13.05 -36.64
C PRO A 113 -12.17 -12.43 -35.29
N ILE A 114 -13.15 -12.03 -34.50
CA ILE A 114 -12.89 -11.31 -33.23
C ILE A 114 -11.99 -12.10 -32.28
N LYS A 115 -12.19 -13.42 -32.15
CA LYS A 115 -11.34 -14.30 -31.31
C LYS A 115 -9.87 -14.21 -31.71
N ASN A 116 -9.58 -14.24 -33.02
CA ASN A 116 -8.21 -14.11 -33.54
C ASN A 116 -7.62 -12.71 -33.26
N ALA A 117 -8.43 -11.66 -33.33
CA ALA A 117 -8.00 -10.30 -33.00
C ALA A 117 -7.49 -10.21 -31.53
N PHE A 118 -8.26 -10.77 -30.59
CA PHE A 118 -7.87 -10.87 -29.19
C PHE A 118 -6.64 -11.76 -29.00
N GLU A 119 -6.53 -12.89 -29.69
CA GLU A 119 -5.32 -13.74 -29.64
C GLU A 119 -4.06 -13.01 -30.10
N TYR A 120 -4.14 -12.20 -31.16
CA TYR A 120 -2.99 -11.42 -31.63
C TYR A 120 -2.55 -10.37 -30.61
N LEU A 121 -3.49 -9.66 -29.98
CA LEU A 121 -3.20 -8.76 -28.86
C LEU A 121 -2.62 -9.52 -27.67
N GLY A 122 -3.13 -10.74 -27.41
CA GLY A 122 -2.70 -11.60 -26.32
C GLY A 122 -1.24 -12.01 -26.47
N LYS A 123 -0.86 -12.47 -27.66
CA LYS A 123 0.52 -12.83 -27.99
C LYS A 123 1.48 -11.65 -27.85
N ALA A 124 1.07 -10.44 -28.25
CA ALA A 124 1.89 -9.25 -28.12
C ALA A 124 2.05 -8.78 -26.65
N GLY A 125 0.97 -8.90 -25.86
CA GLY A 125 0.94 -8.54 -24.45
C GLY A 125 1.60 -9.56 -23.52
N GLY A 126 1.57 -10.84 -23.88
CA GLY A 126 1.73 -11.95 -22.94
C GLY A 126 0.45 -12.20 -22.11
N LEU A 127 -0.71 -12.01 -22.73
CA LEU A 127 -2.03 -12.16 -22.12
C LEU A 127 -2.77 -13.35 -22.74
N ASN A 128 -3.60 -14.00 -21.93
CA ASN A 128 -4.53 -15.03 -22.39
C ASN A 128 -5.96 -14.50 -22.26
N PHE A 129 -6.79 -14.72 -23.27
CA PHE A 129 -8.19 -14.30 -23.29
C PHE A 129 -9.10 -15.53 -23.21
N SER A 130 -10.12 -15.44 -22.36
CA SER A 130 -11.26 -16.35 -22.34
C SER A 130 -12.49 -15.63 -22.87
N PHE A 131 -13.35 -16.34 -23.57
CA PHE A 131 -14.57 -15.80 -24.14
C PHE A 131 -15.79 -16.46 -23.50
N ASP A 132 -16.85 -15.68 -23.32
CA ASP A 132 -18.14 -16.24 -22.91
C ASP A 132 -18.69 -17.19 -24.01
N GLN A 133 -19.52 -18.15 -23.60
CA GLN A 133 -20.20 -19.07 -24.51
C GLN A 133 -21.16 -18.34 -25.45
N GLU A 134 -21.65 -17.17 -25.06
CA GLU A 134 -22.58 -16.35 -25.85
C GLU A 134 -21.89 -15.50 -26.94
N LEU A 135 -20.55 -15.53 -27.03
CA LEU A 135 -19.84 -14.75 -28.03
C LEU A 135 -20.11 -15.27 -29.45
N ASN A 136 -20.74 -14.42 -30.27
CA ASN A 136 -21.01 -14.72 -31.67
C ASN A 136 -19.70 -14.85 -32.49
N GLU A 137 -19.46 -16.02 -33.07
CA GLU A 137 -18.28 -16.31 -33.89
C GLU A 137 -18.28 -15.60 -35.25
N GLY A 138 -19.41 -15.05 -35.67
CA GLY A 138 -19.57 -14.29 -36.91
C GLY A 138 -19.01 -12.87 -36.85
N ILE A 139 -18.62 -12.36 -35.68
CA ILE A 139 -18.11 -10.99 -35.54
C ILE A 139 -16.73 -10.87 -36.18
N ARG A 140 -16.60 -9.88 -37.07
CA ARG A 140 -15.36 -9.59 -37.78
C ARG A 140 -14.94 -8.14 -37.59
N VAL A 141 -13.64 -7.96 -37.36
CA VAL A 141 -13.01 -6.69 -37.01
C VAL A 141 -12.17 -6.19 -38.20
N ASN A 142 -12.26 -4.88 -38.46
CA ASN A 142 -11.36 -4.14 -39.34
C ASN A 142 -10.73 -2.99 -38.53
N VAL A 143 -9.43 -3.08 -38.22
CA VAL A 143 -8.75 -2.04 -37.43
C VAL A 143 -7.30 -1.89 -37.87
N LEU A 144 -6.83 -0.64 -37.90
CA LEU A 144 -5.43 -0.30 -38.11
C LEU A 144 -4.90 0.38 -36.85
N LEU A 145 -4.00 -0.30 -36.15
CA LEU A 145 -3.35 0.15 -34.93
C LEU A 145 -1.89 0.48 -35.24
N ARG A 146 -1.40 1.62 -34.78
CA ARG A 146 -0.01 2.05 -34.95
C ARG A 146 0.50 2.61 -33.65
N ASP A 147 1.54 1.97 -33.11
CA ASP A 147 2.13 2.34 -31.82
C ASP A 147 1.08 2.54 -30.70
N THR A 148 0.06 1.68 -30.69
CA THR A 148 -1.13 1.84 -29.85
C THR A 148 -1.02 0.95 -28.60
N PRO A 149 -1.24 1.46 -27.38
CA PRO A 149 -1.31 0.62 -26.18
C PRO A 149 -2.37 -0.48 -26.33
N ILE A 150 -2.09 -1.69 -25.83
CA ILE A 150 -3.04 -2.81 -25.90
C ILE A 150 -4.37 -2.46 -25.24
N GLU A 151 -4.37 -1.74 -24.12
CA GLU A 151 -5.59 -1.22 -23.48
C GLU A 151 -6.47 -0.44 -24.46
N GLN A 152 -5.88 0.54 -25.15
CA GLN A 152 -6.59 1.35 -26.15
C GLN A 152 -7.00 0.53 -27.38
N ALA A 153 -6.21 -0.45 -27.78
CA ALA A 153 -6.55 -1.37 -28.85
C ALA A 153 -7.79 -2.22 -28.52
N LEU A 154 -7.90 -2.69 -27.27
CA LEU A 154 -9.06 -3.43 -26.78
C LEU A 154 -10.31 -2.54 -26.78
N ASP A 155 -10.20 -1.31 -26.30
CA ASP A 155 -11.31 -0.35 -26.29
C ASP A 155 -11.86 -0.11 -27.70
N VAL A 156 -10.98 0.05 -28.70
CA VAL A 156 -11.38 0.25 -30.10
C VAL A 156 -12.14 -0.96 -30.63
N ILE A 157 -11.69 -2.18 -30.34
CA ILE A 157 -12.33 -3.41 -30.81
C ILE A 157 -13.69 -3.62 -30.11
N LEU A 158 -13.76 -3.41 -28.80
CA LEU A 158 -14.99 -3.56 -28.02
C LEU A 158 -16.04 -2.51 -28.39
N THR A 159 -15.65 -1.23 -28.48
CA THR A 159 -16.55 -0.12 -28.81
C THR A 159 -17.08 -0.22 -30.24
N SER A 160 -16.28 -0.72 -31.18
CA SER A 160 -16.72 -0.90 -32.58
C SER A 160 -17.81 -1.96 -32.74
N HIS A 161 -17.98 -2.86 -31.76
CA HIS A 161 -18.91 -3.99 -31.83
C HIS A 161 -19.95 -4.02 -30.70
N GLN A 162 -19.99 -3.02 -29.81
CA GLN A 162 -20.91 -2.92 -28.65
C GLN A 162 -20.94 -4.22 -27.81
N LEU A 163 -19.76 -4.77 -27.53
CA LEU A 163 -19.57 -5.94 -26.67
C LEU A 163 -19.26 -5.54 -25.24
#